data_AF-A0A917S9M8-F1
#
_entry.id   AF-A0A917S9M8-F1
#
_cell.length_a   1.000
_cell.length_b   1.000
_cell.length_c   1.000
_cell.angle_alpha   90.00
_cell.angle_beta   90.00
_cell.angle_gamma   90.00
#
_symmetry.space_group_name_H-M   'P 1'
#
loop_
_entity.id
_entity.type
_entity.pdbx_description
1 polymer ?
#
loop_
_entity_poly.entity_id
_entity_poly.type
_entity_poly.pdbx_seq_one_letter_code
_entity_poly.pdbx_strand_id
1 'polypeptide(L)' 'MLTDFERKIAQIMRNDLAMRRMTLVNDLEQRTGHDAKEIEQAIEKVKHTSKTDGGLLP' A
#
# COMPACT_ATOMS: atom_id res chain seq x y z
N MET A 1 6.21 -10.40 -7.53
CA MET A 1 6.15 -9.07 -8.18
C MET A 1 4.82 -8.41 -7.85
N LEU A 2 4.84 -7.09 -7.62
CA LEU A 2 3.64 -6.30 -7.34
C LEU A 2 2.95 -5.84 -8.63
N THR A 3 1.62 -5.86 -8.61
CA THR A 3 0.75 -5.24 -9.63
C THR A 3 0.82 -3.71 -9.55
N ASP A 4 0.32 -2.99 -10.57
CA ASP A 4 0.29 -1.53 -10.55
C ASP A 4 -0.55 -0.97 -9.39
N PHE A 5 -1.65 -1.65 -9.07
CA PHE A 5 -2.48 -1.36 -7.90
C PHE A 5 -1.67 -1.50 -6.61
N GLU A 6 -1.00 -2.63 -6.40
CA GLU A 6 -0.21 -2.88 -5.20
C GLU A 6 0.98 -1.92 -5.07
N ARG A 7 1.63 -1.57 -6.19
CA ARG A 7 2.69 -0.54 -6.22
C ARG A 7 2.16 0.83 -5.82
N LYS A 8 0.94 1.18 -6.23
CA LYS A 8 0.29 2.42 -5.83
C LYS A 8 -0.02 2.43 -4.33
N ILE A 9 -0.53 1.33 -3.77
CA ILE A 9 -0.70 1.17 -2.32
C ILE A 9 0.64 1.34 -1.59
N ALA A 10 1.69 0.67 -2.03
CA ALA A 10 3.03 0.78 -1.46
C ALA A 10 3.57 2.22 -1.51
N GLN A 11 3.34 2.95 -2.61
CA GLN A 11 3.73 4.35 -2.73
C GLN A 11 2.97 5.24 -1.73
N ILE A 12 1.67 5.04 -1.59
CA ILE A 12 0.85 5.79 -0.64
C ILE A 12 1.35 5.57 0.78
N MET A 13 1.52 4.31 1.18
CA MET A 13 2.00 3.95 2.53
C MET A 13 3.40 4.51 2.82
N ARG A 14 4.32 4.49 1.85
CA ARG A 14 5.64 5.12 1.99
C ARG A 14 5.54 6.62 2.21
N ASN A 15 4.69 7.30 1.45
CA ASN A 15 4.50 8.74 1.57
C ASN A 15 3.90 9.11 2.94
N ASP A 16 2.89 8.37 3.39
CA ASP A 16 2.27 8.62 4.69
C ASP A 16 3.26 8.38 5.84
N LEU A 17 4.06 7.30 5.76
CA LEU A 17 5.14 7.05 6.72
C LEU A 17 6.17 8.20 6.75
N ALA A 18 6.61 8.69 5.58
CA ALA A 18 7.53 9.82 5.48
C ALA A 18 6.94 11.11 6.08
N MET A 19 5.62 11.30 5.96
CA MET A 19 4.88 12.43 6.53
C MET A 19 4.44 12.21 7.99
N ARG A 20 4.82 11.08 8.62
CA ARG A 20 4.37 10.68 9.97
C ARG A 20 2.85 10.60 10.11
N ARG A 21 2.15 10.22 9.04
CA ARG A 21 0.71 9.98 9.01
C ARG A 21 0.42 8.48 9.10
N MET A 22 -0.74 8.15 9.66
CA MET A 22 -1.26 6.79 9.65
C MET A 22 -2.01 6.56 8.34
N THR A 23 -1.71 5.47 7.63
CA THR A 23 -2.50 5.07 6.45
C THR A 23 -3.72 4.29 6.91
N LEU A 24 -4.91 4.83 6.67
CA LEU A 24 -6.18 4.16 6.95
C LEU A 24 -6.70 3.46 5.69
N VAL A 25 -7.42 2.34 5.87
CA VAL A 25 -8.03 1.60 4.75
C VAL A 25 -9.01 2.48 3.98
N ASN A 26 -9.86 3.23 4.68
CA ASN A 26 -10.82 4.15 4.06
C ASN A 26 -10.15 5.23 3.19
N ASP A 27 -8.96 5.71 3.57
CA ASP A 27 -8.22 6.69 2.77
C ASP A 27 -7.69 6.05 1.47
N LEU A 28 -7.27 4.78 1.55
CA LEU A 28 -6.85 4.01 0.39
C LEU A 28 -8.04 3.72 -0.53
N GLU A 29 -9.22 3.42 0.02
CA GLU A 29 -10.46 3.22 -0.75
C GLU A 29 -10.75 4.48 -1.58
N GLN A 30 -10.76 5.65 -0.95
CA GLN A 30 -11.01 6.92 -1.63
C GLN A 30 -9.97 7.27 -2.70
N ARG A 31 -8.70 6.92 -2.49
CA ARG A 31 -7.58 7.29 -3.39
C ARG A 31 -7.35 6.32 -4.53
N THR A 32 -7.83 5.08 -4.38
CA THR A 32 -7.60 4.01 -5.35
C THR A 32 -8.90 3.56 -6.03
N GLY A 33 -10.06 3.80 -5.44
CA GLY A 33 -11.36 3.38 -5.97
C GLY A 33 -11.64 1.88 -5.82
N HIS A 34 -10.81 1.17 -5.04
CA HIS A 34 -10.95 -0.25 -4.74
C HIS A 34 -11.69 -0.46 -3.42
N ASP A 35 -12.27 -1.63 -3.23
CA ASP A 35 -12.95 -1.98 -1.99
C ASP A 35 -11.94 -2.31 -0.87
N ALA A 36 -12.41 -2.20 0.37
CA ALA A 36 -11.61 -2.48 1.57
C ALA A 36 -10.92 -3.86 1.53
N LYS A 37 -11.58 -4.90 1.00
CA LYS A 37 -11.04 -6.26 0.99
C LYS A 37 -9.86 -6.39 0.01
N GLU A 38 -9.99 -5.82 -1.19
CA GLU A 38 -8.88 -5.75 -2.15
C GLU A 38 -7.69 -4.97 -1.57
N ILE A 39 -7.97 -3.88 -0.87
CA ILE A 39 -6.95 -3.05 -0.23
C ILE A 39 -6.24 -3.78 0.91
N GLU A 40 -6.98 -4.47 1.78
CA GLU A 40 -6.39 -5.26 2.87
C GLU A 40 -5.44 -6.33 2.33
N GLN A 41 -5.84 -7.03 1.27
CA GLN A 41 -5.00 -8.03 0.60
C GLN A 41 -3.74 -7.39 0.00
N ALA A 42 -3.88 -6.23 -0.65
CA ALA A 42 -2.75 -5.51 -1.21
C ALA A 42 -1.79 -5.00 -0.13
N ILE A 43 -2.30 -4.45 0.97
CA ILE A 43 -1.50 -4.03 2.13
C ILE A 43 -0.69 -5.19 2.66
N GLU A 44 -1.33 -6.34 2.87
CA GLU A 44 -0.67 -7.52 3.43
C GLU A 44 0.45 -8.00 2.52
N LYS A 45 0.20 -8.08 1.21
CA LYS A 45 1.21 -8.45 0.23
C LYS A 45 2.35 -7.44 0.17
N VAL A 46 2.05 -6.14 0.18
CA VAL A 46 3.04 -5.06 0.14
C VAL A 46 3.95 -5.07 1.38
N LYS A 47 3.40 -5.35 2.57
CA LYS A 47 4.18 -5.49 3.81
C LYS A 47 5.17 -6.65 3.77
N HIS A 48 4.83 -7.73 3.09
CA HIS A 48 5.66 -8.93 2.95
C HIS A 48 6.55 -8.92 1.70
N THR A 49 6.49 -7.86 0.90
CA THR A 49 7.31 -7.74 -0.31
C THR A 49 8.52 -6.85 -0.04
N SER A 50 9.69 -7.28 -0.53
CA SER A 50 10.96 -6.56 -0.40
C SER A 50 10.90 -5.16 -1.01
N LYS A 51 11.67 -4.21 -0.48
CA LYS A 51 11.84 -2.88 -1.08
C LYS A 51 12.40 -2.93 -2.49
N THR A 52 13.26 -3.91 -2.81
CA THR A 52 13.80 -4.10 -4.17
C THR A 52 12.71 -4.44 -5.17
N ASP A 53 11.63 -5.11 -4.73
CA ASP A 53 10.47 -5.45 -5.55
C ASP A 53 9.34 -4.40 -5.48
N GLY A 54 9.59 -3.26 -4.82
CA GLY A 54 8.64 -2.16 -4.68
C GLY A 54 7.71 -2.25 -3.46
N GLY A 55 7.94 -3.19 -2.55
CA GLY A 55 7.21 -3.34 -1.29
C GLY A 55 7.77 -2.51 -0.13
N LEU A 56 7.40 -2.88 1.10
CA LEU A 56 7.79 -2.16 2.32
C LEU A 56 8.78 -2.92 3.21
N LEU A 57 8.98 -4.22 2.98
CA LEU A 57 9.89 -5.04 3.77
C LEU A 57 11.34 -4.56 3.56
N PRO A 58 12.10 -4.30 4.64
CA PRO A 58 13.48 -3.81 4.56
C PRO A 58 14.38 -4.61 3.63
#